data_AF-A0A520F3Q8-F1
#
_entry.id   AF-A0A520F3Q8-F1
#
_cell.length_a   1.000
_cell.length_b   1.000
_cell.length_c   1.000
_cell.angle_alpha   90.00
_cell.angle_beta   90.00
_cell.angle_gamma   90.00
#
_symmetry.space_group_name_H-M   'P 1'
#
loop_
_entity.id
_entity.type
_entity.pdbx_description
1 polymer ?
#
loop_
_entity_poly.entity_id
_entity_poly.type
_entity_poly.pdbx_seq_one_letter_code
_entity_poly.pdbx_strand_id
1 'polypeptide(L)'
;MAGEGWEFWVDRGGTFTDIVGRRPDGALVTHKLLSENPARYPDAAVAGIRALLGLTADEAVTADQVEQVRMGTTVATNALLERAGARTALVITQGFG
;
A
#
# COMPACT_ATOMS: atom_id res chain seq x y z
N MET A 1 24.96 8.03 5.62
CA MET A 1 24.07 9.19 5.72
C MET A 1 22.73 8.64 6.15
N ALA A 2 22.28 8.99 7.36
CA ALA A 2 20.92 8.68 7.80
C ALA A 2 19.97 9.52 6.92
N GLY A 3 18.91 8.90 6.37
CA GLY A 3 17.88 9.63 5.62
C GLY A 3 17.16 10.61 6.53
N GLU A 4 16.70 11.74 5.99
CA GLU A 4 16.04 12.78 6.78
C GLU A 4 14.61 12.40 7.19
N GLY A 5 14.01 11.38 6.54
CA GLY A 5 12.64 10.94 6.79
C GLY A 5 12.48 9.42 6.84
N TRP A 6 11.24 8.97 7.08
CA TRP A 6 10.88 7.56 7.03
C TRP A 6 10.82 7.03 5.61
N GLU A 7 11.15 5.76 5.43
CA GLU A 7 10.89 5.02 4.20
C GLU A 7 9.97 3.83 4.48
N PHE A 8 9.01 3.60 3.58
CA PHE A 8 8.04 2.51 3.72
C PHE A 8 8.05 1.61 2.48
N TRP A 9 8.01 0.30 2.72
CA TRP A 9 7.70 -0.72 1.72
C TRP A 9 6.43 -1.44 2.16
N VAL A 10 5.43 -1.42 1.30
CA VAL A 10 4.12 -2.01 1.56
C VAL A 10 3.86 -3.13 0.57
N ASP A 11 3.40 -4.27 1.07
CA ASP A 11 2.87 -5.36 0.27
C ASP A 11 1.41 -5.60 0.65
N ARG A 12 0.48 -5.20 -0.23
CA ARG A 12 -0.95 -5.41 -0.05
C ARG A 12 -1.38 -6.75 -0.68
N GLY A 13 -1.59 -7.73 0.20
CA GLY A 13 -2.17 -9.03 -0.13
C GLY A 13 -3.70 -9.03 -0.12
N GLY A 14 -4.30 -10.20 -0.37
CA GLY A 14 -5.75 -10.40 -0.24
C GLY A 14 -6.25 -10.38 1.22
N THR A 15 -5.50 -11.00 2.14
CA THR A 15 -5.91 -11.09 3.56
C THR A 15 -5.19 -10.07 4.45
N PHE A 16 -3.89 -9.89 4.23
CA PHE A 16 -3.05 -9.02 5.05
C PHE A 16 -2.29 -8.02 4.19
N THR A 17 -2.05 -6.86 4.78
CA THR A 17 -1.10 -5.86 4.29
C THR A 17 0.10 -5.87 5.23
N ASP A 18 1.26 -6.13 4.65
CA ASP A 18 2.56 -6.13 5.30
C ASP A 18 3.25 -4.78 5.04
N ILE A 19 3.78 -4.16 6.10
CA ILE A 19 4.47 -2.88 6.04
C ILE A 19 5.83 -3.03 6.70
N VAL A 20 6.87 -2.66 5.96
CA VAL A 20 8.22 -2.49 6.48
C VAL A 20 8.50 -0.99 6.49
N GLY A 21 8.84 -0.44 7.66
CA GLY A 21 9.27 0.94 7.82
C GLY A 21 10.75 1.00 8.18
N ARG A 22 11.51 1.88 7.52
CA ARG A 22 12.84 2.31 7.97
C ARG A 22 12.71 3.68 8.62
N ARG A 23 13.11 3.76 9.89
CA ARG A 23 13.20 5.00 10.65
C ARG A 23 14.34 5.88 10.14
N PRO A 24 14.32 7.20 10.42
CA PRO A 24 15.44 8.07 10.12
C PRO A 24 16.76 7.62 10.77
N ASP A 25 16.70 6.96 11.94
CA ASP A 25 17.87 6.37 12.60
C ASP A 25 18.41 5.10 11.92
N GLY A 26 17.76 4.64 10.84
CA GLY A 26 18.11 3.46 10.06
C GLY A 26 17.49 2.15 10.57
N ALA A 27 16.78 2.15 11.70
CA ALA A 27 16.16 0.95 12.25
C ALA A 27 14.95 0.50 11.42
N LEU A 28 14.82 -0.82 11.24
CA LEU A 28 13.69 -1.44 10.56
C LEU A 28 12.62 -1.87 11.56
N VAL A 29 11.37 -1.59 11.22
CA VAL A 29 10.19 -2.03 11.96
C VAL A 29 9.17 -2.62 11.00
N THR A 30 8.40 -3.59 11.46
CA THR A 30 7.37 -4.27 10.68
C THR A 30 6.00 -4.08 11.30
N HIS A 31 4.97 -3.96 10.48
CA HIS A 31 3.59 -3.91 10.93
C HIS A 31 2.69 -4.69 9.97
N LYS A 32 1.72 -5.43 10.52
CA LYS A 32 0.79 -6.28 9.77
C LYS A 32 -0.63 -5.92 10.14
N LEU A 33 -1.45 -5.65 9.12
CA LEU A 33 -2.87 -5.37 9.26
C LEU A 33 -3.69 -6.30 8.36
N LEU A 34 -4.97 -6.47 8.67
CA LEU A 34 -5.91 -7.04 7.71
C LEU A 34 -6.00 -6.11 6.50
N SER A 35 -6.00 -6.65 5.29
CA SER A 35 -6.13 -5.85 4.06
C SER A 35 -7.44 -5.09 3.98
N GLU A 36 -8.49 -5.63 4.61
CA GLU A 36 -9.80 -5.00 4.73
C GLU A 36 -10.31 -5.09 6.17
N ASN A 37 -10.57 -3.92 6.78
CA ASN A 37 -11.27 -3.80 8.05
C ASN A 37 -11.99 -2.45 8.13
N PRO A 38 -13.13 -2.30 7.42
CA PRO A 38 -13.82 -1.01 7.28
C PRO A 38 -14.27 -0.40 8.61
N ALA A 39 -14.47 -1.23 9.64
CA ALA A 39 -14.84 -0.77 10.98
C ALA A 39 -13.70 -0.05 11.72
N ARG A 40 -12.46 -0.17 11.26
CA ARG A 40 -11.28 0.42 11.90
C ARG A 40 -10.52 1.39 11.00
N TYR A 41 -10.45 1.12 9.70
CA TYR A 41 -9.73 1.95 8.75
C TYR A 41 -10.26 1.77 7.33
N PRO A 42 -10.21 2.84 6.50
CA PRO A 42 -10.57 2.75 5.10
C PRO A 42 -9.48 2.08 4.23
N ASP A 43 -8.21 2.21 4.62
CA ASP A 43 -7.08 1.63 3.89
C ASP A 43 -5.99 1.15 4.87
N ALA A 44 -5.57 -0.11 4.72
CA ALA A 44 -4.62 -0.76 5.60
C ALA A 44 -3.19 -0.19 5.48
N ALA A 45 -2.76 0.22 4.28
CA ALA A 45 -1.44 0.80 4.06
C ALA A 45 -1.33 2.15 4.77
N VAL A 46 -2.32 3.01 4.57
CA VAL A 46 -2.39 4.33 5.23
C VAL A 46 -2.47 4.17 6.75
N ALA A 47 -3.33 3.27 7.25
CA ALA A 47 -3.48 3.03 8.68
C ALA A 47 -2.17 2.58 9.33
N GLY A 48 -1.44 1.66 8.69
CA GLY A 48 -0.18 1.18 9.25
C GLY A 48 0.97 2.17 9.17
N ILE A 49 1.06 2.98 8.11
CA ILE A 49 2.02 4.10 8.05
C ILE A 49 1.76 5.09 9.19
N ARG A 50 0.50 5.48 9.42
CA ARG A 50 0.14 6.39 10.52
C ARG A 50 0.49 5.81 11.89
N ALA A 51 0.22 4.52 12.10
CA ALA A 51 0.57 3.84 13.34
C ALA A 51 2.09 3.84 13.59
N LEU A 52 2.90 3.63 12.55
CA LEU A 52 4.37 3.65 12.66
C LEU A 52 4.93 5.07 12.87
N LEU A 53 4.27 6.09 12.32
CA LEU A 53 4.58 7.50 12.58
C LEU A 53 4.07 7.99 13.94
N GLY A 54 3.28 7.18 14.67
CA GLY A 54 2.68 7.56 15.94
C GLY A 54 1.53 8.57 15.83
N LEU A 55 0.91 8.67 14.65
CA LEU A 55 -0.17 9.62 14.36
C LEU A 55 -1.54 9.04 14.74
N THR A 56 -2.41 9.90 15.26
CA THR A 56 -3.84 9.63 15.46
C THR A 56 -4.60 9.61 14.14
N ALA A 57 -5.92 9.41 14.14
CA ALA A 57 -6.74 9.33 12.92
C ALA A 57 -6.96 10.67 12.21
N ASP A 58 -6.77 11.80 12.90
CA ASP A 58 -7.07 13.14 12.37
C ASP A 58 -5.82 13.93 11.96
N GLU A 59 -4.62 13.48 12.35
CA GLU A 59 -3.36 14.17 12.03
C GLU A 59 -2.96 13.99 10.56
N ALA A 60 -2.40 15.01 9.93
CA ALA A 60 -1.89 14.85 8.57
C ALA A 60 -0.55 14.10 8.59
N VAL A 61 -0.33 13.20 7.62
CA VAL A 61 1.03 12.76 7.27
C VAL A 61 1.65 13.89 6.45
N THR A 62 2.76 14.46 6.91
CA THR A 62 3.44 15.57 6.24
C THR A 62 4.64 15.08 5.42
N ALA A 63 4.96 15.78 4.33
CA ALA A 63 5.97 15.32 3.37
C ALA A 63 7.40 15.31 3.94
N ASP A 64 7.67 16.12 4.96
CA ASP A 64 8.93 16.15 5.71
C ASP A 64 9.14 14.90 6.58
N GLN A 65 8.08 14.16 6.91
CA GLN A 65 8.19 12.94 7.72
C GLN A 65 8.55 11.71 6.91
N VAL A 66 8.28 11.72 5.59
CA VAL A 66 8.33 10.53 4.74
C VAL A 66 9.14 10.82 3.48
N GLU A 67 10.30 10.20 3.38
CA GLU A 67 11.20 10.33 2.25
C GLU A 67 10.72 9.48 1.06
N GLN A 68 10.20 8.28 1.33
CA GLN A 68 9.71 7.39 0.28
C GLN A 68 8.61 6.44 0.76
N VAL A 69 7.65 6.17 -0.13
CA VAL A 69 6.74 5.02 -0.02
C VAL A 69 6.85 4.20 -1.30
N ARG A 70 7.05 2.89 -1.16
CA ARG A 70 6.96 1.90 -2.23
C ARG A 70 5.83 0.94 -1.92
N MET A 71 4.93 0.73 -2.87
CA MET A 71 3.79 -0.15 -2.70
C MET A 71 3.77 -1.23 -3.79
N GLY A 72 3.88 -2.47 -3.36
CA GLY A 72 3.50 -3.66 -4.12
C GLY A 72 2.09 -4.08 -3.74
N THR A 73 1.35 -4.61 -4.72
CA THR A 73 0.01 -5.14 -4.47
C THR A 73 -0.27 -6.33 -5.37
N THR A 74 -1.03 -7.29 -4.85
CA THR A 74 -1.51 -8.47 -5.58
C THR A 74 -2.91 -8.29 -6.15
N VAL A 75 -3.56 -7.14 -5.89
CA VAL A 75 -4.95 -6.86 -6.29
C VAL A 75 -5.14 -7.01 -7.80
N ALA A 76 -4.23 -6.47 -8.62
CA ALA A 76 -4.33 -6.54 -10.07
C ALA A 76 -4.23 -7.98 -10.60
N THR A 77 -3.30 -8.76 -10.04
CA THR A 77 -3.10 -10.16 -10.42
C THR A 77 -4.30 -11.01 -10.01
N ASN A 78 -4.86 -10.80 -8.82
CA ASN A 78 -6.04 -11.51 -8.36
C ASN A 78 -7.27 -11.15 -9.20
N ALA A 79 -7.46 -9.87 -9.53
CA ALA A 79 -8.54 -9.44 -10.41
C ALA A 79 -8.46 -10.11 -11.79
N LEU A 80 -7.24 -10.32 -12.33
CA LEU A 80 -7.05 -11.06 -13.57
C LEU A 80 -7.43 -12.54 -13.43
N LEU A 81 -6.97 -13.21 -12.36
CA LEU A 81 -7.23 -14.63 -12.11
C LEU A 81 -8.72 -14.92 -11.85
N GLU A 82 -9.38 -14.04 -11.09
CA GLU A 82 -10.80 -14.14 -10.73
C GLU A 82 -11.72 -13.58 -11.81
N ARG A 83 -11.15 -13.05 -12.91
CA ARG A 83 -11.87 -12.36 -13.99
C ARG A 83 -12.74 -11.20 -13.48
N ALA A 84 -12.33 -10.57 -12.38
CA ALA A 84 -12.97 -9.42 -11.76
C ALA A 84 -12.48 -8.10 -12.39
N GLY A 85 -12.47 -8.02 -13.72
CA GLY A 85 -12.09 -6.82 -14.48
C GLY A 85 -13.28 -5.95 -14.86
N ALA A 86 -13.01 -4.75 -15.37
CA ALA A 86 -14.04 -3.92 -16.00
C ALA A 86 -14.51 -4.54 -17.32
N ARG A 87 -15.77 -4.26 -17.72
CA ARG A 87 -16.28 -4.68 -19.04
C ARG A 87 -15.53 -3.92 -20.13
N THR A 88 -14.85 -4.66 -21.01
CA THR A 88 -13.99 -4.10 -22.06
C THR A 88 -14.37 -4.68 -23.41
N ALA A 89 -14.30 -3.86 -24.47
CA ALA A 89 -14.43 -4.29 -25.85
C ALA A 89 -13.08 -4.19 -26.57
N LEU A 90 -12.77 -5.17 -27.42
CA LEU A 90 -11.59 -5.15 -28.29
C LEU A 90 -12.03 -4.76 -29.71
N VAL A 91 -11.52 -3.64 -30.23
CA VAL A 91 -11.73 -3.20 -31.61
C VAL A 91 -10.41 -3.32 -32.35
N ILE A 92 -10.39 -4.14 -33.39
CA ILE A 92 -9.19 -4.49 -34.16
C ILE A 92 -9.51 -4.51 -35.65
N THR A 93 -8.46 -4.36 -36.47
CA THR A 93 -8.58 -4.43 -37.93
C THR A 93 -9.12 -5.79 -38.37
N GLN A 94 -9.99 -5.80 -39.38
CA GLN A 94 -10.48 -7.03 -39.99
C GLN A 94 -9.30 -7.91 -40.44
N GLY A 95 -9.29 -9.17 -39.99
CA GLY A 95 -8.22 -10.14 -40.26
C GLY A 95 -7.23 -10.38 -39.12
N PHE A 96 -7.39 -9.75 -37.95
CA PHE A 96 -6.48 -9.88 -36.81
C PHE A 96 -7.10 -10.47 -35.52
N GLY A 97 -8.34 -10.98 -35.60
CA GLY A 97 -9.06 -11.59 -34.48
C GLY A 97 -8.93 -13.11 -34.42
#